data_AF-A0A966TVD9-F1
#
_entry.id   AF-A0A966TVD9-F1
#
_cell.length_a   1.000
_cell.length_b   1.000
_cell.length_c   1.000
_cell.angle_alpha   90.00
_cell.angle_beta   90.00
_cell.angle_gamma   90.00
#
_symmetry.space_group_name_H-M   'P 1'
#
loop_
_entity.id
_entity.type
_entity.pdbx_description
1 polymer ?
#
loop_
_entity_poly.entity_id
_entity_poly.type
_entity_poly.pdbx_seq_one_letter_code
_entity_poly.pdbx_strand_id
1 'polypeptide(L)' 'SQDKPVLESQTPRLLPLGAGMESNVASDKSSVAYRRFLQKLAVTFGVC' A
#
# COMPACT_ATOMS: atom_id res chain seq x y z
N SER A 1 13.45 -14.31 -8.87
CA SER A 1 13.17 -13.08 -8.11
C SER A 1 12.12 -13.40 -7.06
N GLN A 2 12.38 -13.12 -5.79
CA GLN A 2 11.59 -13.63 -4.66
C GLN A 2 10.30 -12.84 -4.41
N ASP A 3 10.22 -11.57 -4.87
CA ASP A 3 9.10 -10.67 -4.59
C ASP A 3 7.85 -10.94 -5.45
N LYS A 4 8.05 -11.54 -6.63
CA LYS A 4 6.98 -11.79 -7.60
C LYS A 4 5.81 -12.61 -7.02
N PRO A 5 6.01 -13.78 -6.39
CA PRO A 5 4.89 -14.55 -5.82
C PRO A 5 4.18 -13.82 -4.67
N VAL A 6 4.89 -12.96 -3.93
CA VAL A 6 4.28 -12.13 -2.87
C VAL A 6 3.33 -11.11 -3.50
N LEU A 7 3.79 -10.36 -4.51
CA LEU A 7 2.95 -9.39 -5.23
C LEU A 7 1.74 -10.06 -5.89
N GLU A 8 1.94 -11.25 -6.49
CA GLU A 8 0.88 -12.00 -7.17
C GLU A 8 -0.14 -12.65 -6.23
N SER A 9 0.14 -12.76 -4.93
CA SER A 9 -0.79 -13.31 -3.93
C SER A 9 -1.51 -12.23 -3.11
N GLN A 10 -1.08 -10.97 -3.20
CA GLN A 10 -1.72 -9.86 -2.47
C GLN A 10 -3.19 -9.64 -2.89
N THR A 11 -4.02 -9.47 -1.87
CA THR A 11 -5.43 -9.09 -1.97
C THR A 11 -5.75 -8.03 -0.93
N PRO A 12 -6.39 -6.89 -1.30
CA PRO A 12 -6.81 -6.50 -2.64
C PRO A 12 -5.64 -6.30 -3.64
N ARG A 13 -5.95 -6.34 -4.94
CA ARG A 13 -4.96 -6.10 -6.03
C ARG A 13 -4.55 -4.64 -6.14
N LEU A 14 -5.43 -3.73 -5.74
CA LEU A 14 -5.18 -2.30 -5.69
C LEU A 14 -4.51 -1.96 -4.37
N LEU A 15 -3.64 -0.95 -4.38
CA LEU A 15 -2.94 -0.53 -3.17
C LEU A 15 -3.91 0.17 -2.21
N PRO A 16 -4.14 -0.37 -0.99
CA PRO A 16 -5.01 0.26 -0.02
C PRO A 16 -4.37 1.56 0.51
N LEU A 17 -5.07 2.67 0.37
CA LEU A 17 -4.66 3.97 0.91
C LEU A 17 -5.39 4.34 2.21
N GLY A 18 -6.56 3.74 2.46
CA GLY A 18 -7.40 4.00 3.63
C GLY A 18 -6.67 3.84 4.98
N ALA A 19 -6.85 4.82 5.86
CA ALA A 19 -6.30 4.76 7.22
C ALA A 19 -6.96 3.61 8.00
N GLY A 20 -6.15 2.70 8.55
CA GLY A 20 -6.63 1.55 9.32
C GLY A 20 -7.03 0.32 8.51
N MET A 21 -6.80 0.32 7.19
CA MET A 21 -7.02 -0.89 6.37
C MET A 21 -5.94 -1.98 6.57
N GLU A 22 -4.79 -1.62 7.13
CA GLU A 22 -3.72 -2.57 7.46
C GLU A 22 -3.14 -2.27 8.86
N SER A 23 -2.84 -3.32 9.63
CA SER A 23 -2.13 -3.20 10.90
C SER A 23 -0.66 -2.86 10.64
N ASN A 24 -0.26 -1.62 10.94
CA ASN A 24 1.10 -1.16 10.70
C ASN A 24 2.00 -1.47 11.91
N VAL A 25 3.15 -2.12 11.66
CA VAL A 25 4.22 -2.28 12.66
C VAL A 25 5.27 -1.18 12.49
N ALA A 26 6.19 -1.02 13.46
CA ALA A 26 7.20 0.06 13.43
C ALA A 26 8.12 0.05 12.19
N SER A 27 8.23 -1.09 11.49
CA SER A 27 9.01 -1.23 10.25
C SER A 27 8.29 -0.64 9.02
N ASP A 28 6.97 -0.47 9.07
CA ASP A 28 6.15 0.01 7.93
C ASP A 28 6.18 1.53 7.71
N LYS A 29 7.03 2.27 8.42
CA LYS A 29 7.05 3.74 8.39
C LYS A 29 7.18 4.31 6.97
N SER A 30 8.04 3.73 6.14
CA SER A 30 8.24 4.15 4.75
C SER A 30 7.00 3.88 3.90
N SER A 31 6.42 2.69 4.02
CA SER A 31 5.21 2.28 3.31
C SER A 31 4.01 3.17 3.68
N VAL A 32 3.86 3.51 4.96
CA VAL A 32 2.82 4.44 5.44
C VAL A 32 3.03 5.84 4.89
N ALA A 33 4.28 6.34 4.90
CA ALA A 33 4.59 7.65 4.34
C ALA A 33 4.29 7.72 2.83
N TYR A 34 4.60 6.64 2.09
CA TYR A 34 4.32 6.53 0.66
C TYR A 34 2.81 6.56 0.36
N ARG A 35 2.00 5.77 1.10
CA ARG A 35 0.54 5.80 0.95
C ARG A 35 -0.04 7.20 1.21
N ARG A 36 0.41 7.87 2.28
CA ARG A 36 0.01 9.26 2.58
C ARG A 36 0.42 10.24 1.48
N PHE A 37 1.58 10.04 0.88
CA PHE A 37 2.04 10.86 -0.25
C PHE A 37 1.14 10.68 -1.48
N LEU A 38 0.79 9.45 -1.83
CA LEU A 38 -0.14 9.18 -2.94
C LEU A 38 -1.52 9.78 -2.69
N GLN A 39 -2.02 9.72 -1.46
CA GLN A 39 -3.27 10.39 -1.08
C GLN A 39 -3.20 11.91 -1.27
N LYS A 40 -2.10 12.54 -0.87
CA LYS A 40 -1.89 14.00 -1.06
C LYS A 40 -1.85 14.39 -2.53
N LEU A 41 -1.37 13.51 -3.40
CA LEU A 41 -1.37 13.69 -4.85
C LEU A 41 -2.73 13.37 -5.50
N ALA A 42 -3.74 12.95 -4.72
CA ALA A 42 -5.04 12.53 -5.22
C ALA A 42 -4.95 11.45 -6.32
N VAL A 43 -4.02 10.50 -6.17
CA VAL A 43 -3.91 9.36 -7.08
C VAL A 43 -5.17 8.51 -6.96
N THR A 44 -5.77 8.16 -8.11
CA THR A 44 -6.98 7.34 -8.19
C THR A 44 -6.80 6.06 -9.01
N PHE A 45 -5.73 5.98 -9.81
CA PHE A 45 -5.43 4.80 -10.61
C PHE A 45 -4.50 3.84 -9.84
N GLY A 46 -4.86 2.55 -9.78
CA GLY A 46 -4.06 1.52 -9.13
C GLY A 46 -4.14 1.47 -7.59
N VAL A 47 -5.06 2.24 -7.00
CA VAL A 47 -5.23 2.40 -5.54
C VAL A 47 -6.69 2.19 -5.13
N CYS A 48 -6.95 1.84 -3.87
CA CYS A 48 -8.29 1.70 -3.30
C CYS A 48 -8.42 2.26 -1.87
#